data_AF-A0A9D2UHR8-F1
#
_entry.id   AF-A0A9D2UHR8-F1
#
_cell.length_a   1.000
_cell.length_b   1.000
_cell.length_c   1.000
_cell.angle_alpha   90.00
_cell.angle_beta   90.00
_cell.angle_gamma   90.00
#
_symmetry.space_group_name_H-M   'P 1'
#
loop_
_entity.id
_entity.type
_entity.pdbx_description
1 polymer ?
#
loop_
_entity_poly.entity_id
_entity_poly.type
_entity_poly.pdbx_seq_one_letter_code
_entity_poly.pdbx_strand_id
1 'polypeptide(L)'
;TNAILTFRHAINFAGSAENRRACCRVYVSTSYAGDGVINENDWTQVEITYPSSDGWGFVSAGEIELPQSENLRVAFRYTCEDHDAPTWEVDEFMVK
;
A
#
# COMPACT_ATOMS: atom_id res chain seq x y z
N THR A 1 -16.89 6.96 -13.79
CA THR A 1 -16.85 6.61 -12.36
C THR A 1 -15.43 6.27 -12.01
N ASN A 2 -14.90 6.76 -10.89
CA ASN A 2 -13.56 6.38 -10.42
C ASN A 2 -13.58 4.90 -10.06
N ALA A 3 -12.52 4.18 -10.42
CA ALA A 3 -12.34 2.80 -9.97
C ALA A 3 -11.99 2.81 -8.47
N ILE A 4 -12.38 1.75 -7.75
CA ILE A 4 -12.14 1.64 -6.32
C ILE A 4 -11.19 0.47 -6.06
N LEU A 5 -10.06 0.76 -5.40
CA LEU A 5 -9.17 -0.26 -4.85
C LEU A 5 -9.67 -0.67 -3.47
N THR A 6 -9.82 -1.98 -3.27
CA THR A 6 -10.01 -2.60 -1.96
C THR A 6 -9.01 -3.74 -1.80
N PHE A 7 -8.52 -3.92 -0.58
CA PHE A 7 -7.75 -5.09 -0.17
C PHE A 7 -7.85 -5.24 1.35
N ARG A 8 -7.43 -6.38 1.86
CA ARG A 8 -7.18 -6.56 3.28
C ARG A 8 -5.72 -6.86 3.53
N HIS A 9 -5.24 -6.50 4.71
CA HIS A 9 -3.85 -6.67 5.07
C HIS A 9 -3.66 -6.90 6.56
N ALA A 10 -2.54 -7.52 6.90
CA ALA A 10 -2.04 -7.67 8.27
C ALA A 10 -0.61 -7.14 8.34
N ILE A 11 -0.24 -6.54 9.47
CA ILE A 11 1.12 -6.07 9.73
C ILE A 11 1.56 -6.58 11.09
N ASN A 12 2.73 -7.21 11.15
CA ASN A 12 3.33 -7.69 12.39
C ASN A 12 4.77 -7.20 12.54
N PHE A 13 5.31 -7.26 13.76
CA PHE A 13 6.69 -6.88 14.09
C PHE A 13 7.08 -5.45 13.69
N ALA A 14 6.11 -4.53 13.64
CA ALA A 14 6.38 -3.13 13.38
C ALA A 14 6.69 -2.35 14.67
N GLY A 15 6.29 -2.86 15.83
CA GLY A 15 6.59 -2.28 17.13
C GLY A 15 5.82 -1.00 17.47
N SER A 16 5.41 -0.20 16.48
CA SER A 16 4.66 1.04 16.68
C SER A 16 3.71 1.37 15.52
N ALA A 17 2.70 2.20 15.80
CA ALA A 17 1.76 2.67 14.79
C ALA A 17 2.42 3.58 13.74
N GLU A 18 3.43 4.33 14.15
CA GLU A 18 4.23 5.16 13.25
C GLU A 18 5.00 4.28 12.26
N ASN A 19 5.67 3.25 12.75
CA ASN A 19 6.45 2.35 11.91
C ASN A 19 5.56 1.55 10.92
N ARG A 20 4.36 1.12 11.35
CA ARG A 20 3.37 0.50 10.44
C ARG A 20 3.06 1.39 9.22
N ARG A 21 2.88 2.70 9.45
CA ARG A 21 2.58 3.69 8.39
C ARG A 21 3.83 4.12 7.61
N ALA A 22 5.01 4.00 8.22
CA ALA A 22 6.27 4.32 7.57
C ALA A 22 6.69 3.22 6.59
N CYS A 23 6.55 1.96 7.00
CA CYS A 23 7.07 0.80 6.28
C CYS A 23 6.13 0.22 5.24
N CYS A 24 4.81 0.35 5.38
CA CYS A 24 3.83 -0.34 4.55
C CYS A 24 2.91 0.66 3.85
N ARG A 25 3.26 1.10 2.64
CA ARG A 25 2.54 2.19 1.96
C ARG A 25 2.02 1.74 0.60
N VAL A 26 0.95 2.38 0.13
CA VAL A 26 0.40 2.16 -1.21
C VAL A 26 0.60 3.43 -2.03
N TYR A 27 1.02 3.24 -3.27
CA TYR A 27 1.22 4.31 -4.24
C TYR A 27 0.46 4.01 -5.53
N VAL A 28 0.07 5.07 -6.22
CA VAL A 28 -0.51 5.00 -7.57
C VAL A 28 0.31 5.83 -8.54
N SER A 29 0.36 5.39 -9.79
CA SER A 29 0.96 6.14 -10.89
C SER A 29 0.09 6.03 -12.13
N THR A 30 0.02 7.11 -12.89
CA THR A 30 -0.59 7.14 -14.23
C THR A 30 0.45 7.39 -15.32
N SER A 31 1.69 7.72 -14.95
CA SER A 31 2.81 7.99 -15.85
C SER A 31 3.84 6.87 -15.91
N TYR A 32 3.86 5.96 -14.92
CA TYR A 32 4.81 4.85 -14.91
C TYR A 32 4.61 3.93 -16.12
N ALA A 33 5.68 3.77 -16.90
CA ALA A 33 5.66 3.05 -18.17
C ALA A 33 5.63 1.51 -18.02
N GLY A 34 5.87 0.98 -16.81
CA GLY A 34 5.95 -0.47 -16.59
C GLY A 34 7.24 -1.09 -17.13
N ASP A 35 8.29 -0.29 -17.31
CA ASP A 35 9.58 -0.67 -17.91
C ASP A 35 10.64 -1.11 -16.88
N GLY A 36 10.27 -1.18 -15.59
CA GLY A 36 11.17 -1.50 -14.49
C GLY A 36 12.01 -0.33 -13.98
N VAL A 37 11.95 0.86 -14.60
CA VAL A 37 12.69 2.05 -14.16
C VAL A 37 11.83 2.86 -13.21
N ILE A 38 12.14 2.83 -11.92
CA ILE A 38 11.36 3.54 -10.90
C ILE A 38 11.90 4.96 -10.71
N ASN A 39 11.11 5.96 -11.11
CA ASN A 39 11.29 7.34 -10.70
C ASN A 39 10.26 7.67 -9.62
N GLU A 40 10.70 7.96 -8.40
CA GLU A 40 9.79 8.18 -7.26
C GLU A 40 8.81 9.33 -7.49
N ASN A 41 9.14 10.31 -8.34
CA ASN A 41 8.26 11.44 -8.65
C ASN A 41 7.03 11.05 -9.50
N ASP A 42 7.03 9.88 -10.12
CA ASP A 42 5.88 9.38 -10.88
C ASP A 42 4.79 8.76 -9.99
N TRP A 43 5.05 8.64 -8.68
CA TRP A 43 4.19 7.92 -7.76
C TRP A 43 3.58 8.85 -6.71
N THR A 44 2.26 8.79 -6.58
CA THR A 44 1.52 9.50 -5.53
C THR A 44 1.08 8.50 -4.47
N GLN A 45 1.39 8.78 -3.21
CA GLN A 45 0.91 7.95 -2.10
C GLN A 45 -0.61 8.06 -1.97
N VAL A 46 -1.27 6.94 -1.71
CA VAL A 46 -2.68 6.90 -1.31
C VAL A 46 -2.80 6.45 0.13
N GLU A 47 -3.76 7.02 0.85
CA GLU A 47 -4.01 6.69 2.25
C GLU A 47 -4.81 5.40 2.37
N ILE A 48 -4.47 4.60 3.38
CA ILE A 48 -5.15 3.34 3.72
C ILE A 48 -5.44 3.29 5.22
N THR A 49 -6.42 2.48 5.60
CA THR A 49 -6.65 2.11 7.00
C THR A 49 -5.60 1.09 7.41
N TYR A 50 -5.02 1.23 8.62
CA TYR A 50 -3.99 0.32 9.14
C TYR A 50 -4.49 -0.48 10.35
N PRO A 51 -3.93 -1.68 10.61
CA PRO A 51 -4.15 -2.39 11.87
C PRO A 51 -3.82 -1.53 13.09
N SER A 52 -4.67 -1.58 14.11
CA SER A 52 -4.47 -0.83 15.36
C SER A 52 -3.26 -1.32 16.16
N SER A 53 -2.89 -2.59 16.01
CA SER A 53 -1.77 -3.25 16.66
C SER A 53 -1.09 -4.23 15.70
N ASP A 54 0.10 -4.68 16.09
CA ASP A 54 0.79 -5.77 15.41
C ASP A 54 0.01 -7.09 15.55
N GLY A 55 0.07 -7.91 14.50
CA GLY A 55 -0.47 -9.27 14.51
C GLY A 55 -0.86 -9.76 13.12
N TRP A 56 -1.42 -10.96 13.08
CA TRP A 56 -1.83 -11.65 11.85
C TRP A 56 -3.33 -11.48 11.53
N GLY A 57 -4.01 -10.59 12.27
CA GLY A 57 -5.41 -10.29 12.04
C GLY A 57 -5.56 -9.37 10.83
N PHE A 58 -6.17 -9.87 9.76
CA PHE A 58 -6.44 -9.08 8.56
C PHE A 58 -7.50 -8.02 8.83
N VAL A 59 -7.20 -6.78 8.45
CA VAL A 59 -8.14 -5.65 8.45
C VAL A 59 -8.38 -5.17 7.02
N SER A 60 -9.51 -4.53 6.77
CA SER A 60 -9.74 -3.83 5.50
C SER A 60 -8.84 -2.59 5.41
N ALA A 61 -8.24 -2.36 4.25
CA ALA A 61 -7.53 -1.12 3.95
C ALA A 61 -8.46 0.08 3.70
N GLY A 62 -9.77 -0.15 3.65
CA GLY A 62 -10.78 0.83 3.25
C GLY A 62 -11.09 0.75 1.76
N GLU A 63 -11.86 1.74 1.28
CA GLU A 63 -12.13 1.96 -0.14
C GLU A 63 -11.26 3.13 -0.62
N ILE A 64 -10.33 2.87 -1.54
CA ILE A 64 -9.40 3.86 -2.07
C ILE A 64 -9.86 4.24 -3.47
N GLU A 65 -10.28 5.49 -3.67
CA GLU A 65 -10.57 5.99 -5.01
C GLU A 65 -9.29 6.09 -5.84
N LEU A 66 -9.34 5.55 -7.05
CA LEU A 66 -8.22 5.58 -7.99
C LEU A 66 -8.45 6.64 -9.07
N PRO A 67 -7.37 7.30 -9.54
CA PRO A 67 -7.49 8.23 -10.66
C PRO A 67 -7.90 7.49 -11.93
N GLN A 68 -8.76 8.12 -12.74
CA GLN A 68 -9.16 7.55 -14.02
C GLN A 68 -8.00 7.64 -15.01
N SER A 69 -7.45 6.48 -15.37
CA SER A 69 -6.38 6.38 -16.37
C SER A 69 -6.33 4.97 -16.95
N GLU A 70 -6.06 4.89 -18.26
CA GLU A 70 -5.79 3.62 -18.95
C GLU A 70 -4.42 3.02 -18.59
N ASN A 71 -3.51 3.85 -18.04
CA ASN A 71 -2.18 3.43 -17.59
C ASN A 71 -2.06 3.50 -16.05
N LEU A 72 -3.14 3.20 -15.34
CA LEU A 72 -3.11 3.14 -13.88
C LEU A 72 -2.22 1.97 -13.40
N ARG A 73 -1.31 2.28 -12.49
CA ARG A 73 -0.45 1.32 -11.78
C ARG A 73 -0.63 1.51 -10.28
N VAL A 74 -0.67 0.40 -9.55
CA VAL A 74 -0.72 0.37 -8.07
C VAL A 74 0.56 -0.31 -7.59
N ALA A 75 1.24 0.30 -6.62
CA ALA A 75 2.43 -0.25 -5.99
C ALA A 75 2.25 -0.40 -4.48
N PHE A 76 2.65 -1.56 -3.96
CA PHE A 76 2.80 -1.81 -2.54
C PHE A 76 4.28 -1.60 -2.20
N ARG A 77 4.59 -0.51 -1.50
CA ARG A 77 5.96 -0.17 -1.11
C ARG A 77 6.20 -0.64 0.32
N TYR A 78 7.14 -1.57 0.46
CA TYR A 78 7.64 -2.04 1.74
C TYR A 78 9.05 -1.48 1.99
N THR A 79 9.27 -0.91 3.17
CA THR A 79 10.61 -0.53 3.66
C THR A 79 10.82 -1.06 5.07
N CYS A 80 12.07 -1.21 5.47
CA CYS A 80 12.44 -1.57 6.84
C CYS A 80 13.74 -0.85 7.22
N GLU A 81 14.02 -0.79 8.52
CA GLU A 81 15.31 -0.37 9.05
C GLU A 81 16.09 -1.60 9.54
N ASP A 82 17.38 -1.44 9.83
CA ASP A 82 18.24 -2.56 10.25
C ASP A 82 17.77 -3.25 11.55
N HIS A 83 16.98 -2.55 12.38
CA HIS A 83 16.52 -3.02 13.68
C HIS A 83 15.03 -3.33 13.75
N ASP A 84 14.24 -2.85 12.77
CA ASP A 84 12.80 -3.07 12.70
C ASP A 84 12.43 -3.59 11.30
N ALA A 85 12.03 -4.86 11.23
CA ALA A 85 11.62 -5.54 10.01
C ALA A 85 10.16 -5.99 10.11
N PRO A 86 9.19 -5.09 9.84
CA PRO A 86 7.79 -5.46 9.85
C PRO A 86 7.50 -6.57 8.85
N THR A 87 6.51 -7.41 9.09
CA THR A 87 5.95 -8.28 8.04
C THR A 87 4.65 -7.67 7.57
N TRP A 88 4.47 -7.54 6.26
CA TRP A 88 3.23 -7.05 5.65
C TRP A 88 2.64 -8.12 4.74
N GLU A 89 1.41 -8.53 5.04
CA GLU A 89 0.64 -9.47 4.23
C GLU A 89 -0.53 -8.73 3.57
N VAL A 90 -0.74 -8.96 2.27
CA VAL A 90 -1.82 -8.35 1.48
C VAL A 90 -2.63 -9.45 0.83
N ASP A 91 -3.95 -9.39 0.95
CA ASP A 91 -4.88 -10.37 0.40
C ASP A 91 -6.18 -9.69 -0.08
N GLU A 92 -6.98 -10.43 -0.86
CA GLU A 92 -8.24 -10.01 -1.48
C GLU A 92 -8.10 -8.68 -2.25
N PHE A 93 -6.99 -8.50 -2.95
CA PHE A 93 -6.77 -7.35 -3.82
C PHE A 93 -7.82 -7.32 -4.93
N MET A 94 -8.53 -6.20 -5.03
CA MET A 94 -9.58 -6.00 -6.02
C MET A 94 -9.64 -4.55 -6.47
N VAL A 95 -9.78 -4.35 -7.78
CA VAL A 95 -10.15 -3.06 -8.39
C VAL A 95 -11.54 -3.23 -8.99
N LYS A 96 -12.48 -2.38 -8.57
CA LYS A 96 -13.89 -2.38 -9.00
C LYS A 96 -14.17 -1.23 -9.96
#